data_AF-A0AAD6JAU5-F1
#
_entry.id   AF-A0AAD6JAU5-F1
#
_cell.length_a   1.000
_cell.length_b   1.000
_cell.length_c   1.000
_cell.angle_alpha   90.00
_cell.angle_beta   90.00
_cell.angle_gamma   90.00
#
_symmetry.space_group_name_H-M   'P 1'
#
loop_
_entity.id
_entity.type
_entity.pdbx_description
1 polymer ?
#
loop_
_entity_poly.entity_id
_entity_poly.type
_entity_poly.pdbx_seq_one_letter_code
_entity_poly.pdbx_strand_id
1 'polypeptide(L)'
;MAEELGVFIPFVGGVDYGHVLLQPLETLCTVEETCVRDKAVESLCRIGSQMRETDLVEWFIPLVKDATIEQLLPIFLSLLKDEFPDVRLNIISKLDQVNQVIGIDLLSQSLLPAIVELAEDRHWRVRLAIIEYIPLLASQLGVGFFDDKLGALCMQWLQDMVCSNYRLRSSCESGYLLSALG
;
A
#
# COMPACT_ATOMS: atom_id res chain seq x y z
N MET A 1 14.88 -7.56 -28.36
CA MET A 1 14.21 -8.64 -27.60
C MET A 1 12.89 -8.17 -26.99
N ALA A 2 12.85 -7.11 -26.17
CA ALA A 2 11.59 -6.57 -25.64
C ALA A 2 10.60 -6.13 -26.74
N GLU A 3 11.10 -5.43 -27.77
CA GLU A 3 10.31 -4.93 -28.92
C GLU A 3 9.64 -6.03 -29.75
N GLU A 4 10.23 -7.23 -29.80
CA GLU A 4 9.67 -8.34 -30.59
C GLU A 4 8.40 -8.89 -29.95
N LEU A 5 8.31 -8.89 -28.62
CA LEU A 5 7.14 -9.38 -27.88
C LEU A 5 5.87 -8.59 -28.21
N GLY A 6 5.99 -7.30 -28.53
CA GLY A 6 4.86 -6.46 -28.95
C GLY A 6 4.18 -6.90 -30.26
N VAL A 7 4.81 -7.79 -31.03
CA VAL A 7 4.30 -8.30 -32.32
C VAL A 7 3.91 -9.79 -32.24
N PHE A 8 4.04 -10.42 -31.07
CA PHE A 8 3.87 -11.86 -30.91
C PHE A 8 2.42 -12.34 -30.74
N ILE A 9 1.44 -11.43 -30.66
CA ILE A 9 0.02 -11.75 -30.50
C ILE A 9 -0.49 -12.83 -31.48
N PRO A 10 -0.18 -12.78 -32.80
CA PRO A 10 -0.64 -13.81 -33.74
C PRO A 10 -0.07 -15.20 -33.46
N PHE A 11 1.09 -15.29 -32.79
CA PHE A 11 1.80 -16.54 -32.53
C PHE A 11 1.38 -17.19 -31.19
N VAL A 12 0.73 -16.46 -30.30
CA VAL A 12 0.25 -16.95 -29.00
C VAL A 12 -1.21 -17.40 -28.99
N GLY A 13 -1.87 -17.41 -30.16
CA GLY A 13 -3.29 -17.78 -30.28
C GLY A 13 -4.23 -16.60 -30.50
N GLY A 14 -3.70 -15.42 -30.83
CA GLY A 14 -4.49 -14.22 -31.12
C GLY A 14 -4.71 -13.34 -29.89
N VAL A 15 -5.60 -12.35 -30.05
CA VAL A 15 -5.84 -11.32 -29.01
C VAL A 15 -6.38 -11.89 -27.70
N ASP A 16 -7.10 -13.03 -27.76
CA ASP A 16 -7.66 -13.71 -26.58
C ASP A 16 -6.58 -14.21 -25.61
N TYR A 17 -5.40 -14.57 -26.13
CA TYR A 17 -4.26 -15.08 -25.35
C TYR A 17 -3.12 -14.06 -25.21
N GLY A 18 -3.36 -12.81 -25.61
CA GLY A 18 -2.35 -11.74 -25.51
C GLY A 18 -1.90 -11.44 -24.07
N HIS A 19 -2.73 -11.75 -23.07
CA HIS A 19 -2.42 -11.54 -21.65
C HIS A 19 -1.19 -12.34 -21.18
N VAL A 20 -0.87 -13.47 -21.82
CA VAL A 20 0.29 -14.32 -21.49
C VAL A 20 1.61 -13.58 -21.73
N LEU A 21 1.63 -12.59 -22.63
CA LEU A 21 2.82 -11.78 -22.93
C LEU A 21 3.07 -10.67 -21.90
N LEU A 22 2.11 -10.38 -21.01
CA LEU A 22 2.23 -9.33 -20.01
C LEU A 22 3.29 -9.67 -18.95
N GLN A 23 3.34 -10.91 -18.47
CA GLN A 23 4.27 -11.33 -17.42
C GLN A 23 5.77 -11.24 -17.85
N PRO A 24 6.17 -11.71 -19.06
CA PRO A 24 7.52 -11.46 -19.56
C PRO A 24 7.84 -9.97 -19.72
N LEU A 25 6.88 -9.17 -20.19
CA LEU A 25 7.08 -7.74 -20.40
C LEU A 25 7.20 -6.97 -19.09
N GLU A 26 6.43 -7.33 -18.07
CA GLU A 26 6.55 -6.81 -16.70
C GLU A 26 7.97 -7.03 -16.16
N THR A 27 8.50 -8.24 -16.34
CA THR A 27 9.89 -8.55 -15.93
C THR A 27 10.90 -7.67 -16.67
N LEU A 28 10.66 -7.36 -17.95
CA LEU A 28 11.53 -6.48 -18.73
C LEU A 28 11.39 -5.00 -18.32
N CYS A 29 10.24 -4.58 -17.78
CA CYS A 29 10.01 -3.25 -17.25
C CYS A 29 10.76 -2.98 -15.93
N THR A 30 11.20 -4.00 -15.21
CA THR A 30 11.96 -3.84 -13.95
C THR A 30 13.47 -3.89 -14.14
N VAL A 31 13.96 -4.20 -15.34
CA VAL A 31 15.39 -4.24 -15.67
C VAL A 31 16.03 -2.86 -15.54
N GLU A 32 17.26 -2.79 -15.02
CA GLU A 32 17.97 -1.51 -14.80
C GLU A 32 18.21 -0.72 -16.09
N GLU A 33 18.36 -1.41 -17.22
CA GLU A 33 18.65 -0.81 -18.51
C GLU A 33 17.45 0.00 -19.04
N THR A 34 17.59 1.33 -19.06
CA THR A 34 16.55 2.28 -19.48
C THR A 34 16.03 1.98 -20.89
N CYS A 35 16.92 1.68 -21.83
CA CYS A 35 16.56 1.35 -23.21
C CYS A 35 15.66 0.11 -23.30
N VAL A 36 15.88 -0.89 -22.43
CA VAL A 36 15.08 -2.12 -22.39
C VAL A 36 13.69 -1.83 -21.83
N ARG A 37 13.61 -1.03 -20.76
CA ARG A 37 12.33 -0.61 -20.17
C ARG A 37 11.48 0.20 -21.15
N ASP A 38 12.07 1.17 -21.85
CA ASP A 38 11.36 1.97 -22.83
C ASP A 38 10.74 1.09 -23.93
N LYS A 39 11.49 0.09 -24.40
CA LYS A 39 11.01 -0.88 -25.40
C LYS A 39 10.00 -1.89 -24.86
N ALA A 40 10.10 -2.27 -23.58
CA ALA A 40 9.11 -3.11 -22.93
C ALA A 40 7.77 -2.35 -22.76
N VAL A 41 7.82 -1.08 -22.35
CA VAL A 41 6.64 -0.21 -22.24
C VAL A 41 6.00 0.02 -23.60
N GLU A 42 6.79 0.29 -24.64
CA GLU A 42 6.27 0.42 -26.02
C GLU A 42 5.51 -0.84 -26.46
N SER A 43 6.05 -2.02 -26.13
CA SER A 43 5.44 -3.31 -26.43
C SER A 43 4.17 -3.57 -25.62
N LEU A 44 4.17 -3.23 -24.32
CA LEU A 44 2.98 -3.29 -23.46
C LEU A 44 1.85 -2.41 -23.98
N CYS A 45 2.14 -1.15 -24.33
CA CYS A 45 1.16 -0.22 -24.90
C CYS A 45 0.57 -0.75 -26.21
N ARG A 46 1.42 -1.35 -27.06
CA ARG A 46 0.99 -1.95 -28.33
C ARG A 46 0.06 -3.14 -28.11
N ILE A 47 0.36 -4.00 -27.15
CA ILE A 47 -0.49 -5.14 -26.79
C ILE A 47 -1.81 -4.66 -26.17
N GLY A 48 -1.74 -3.72 -25.21
CA GLY A 48 -2.92 -3.13 -24.58
C GLY A 48 -3.88 -2.49 -25.59
N SER A 49 -3.38 -1.85 -26.65
CA SER A 49 -4.23 -1.28 -27.71
C SER A 49 -5.00 -2.30 -28.55
N GLN A 50 -4.57 -3.57 -28.53
CA GLN A 50 -5.17 -4.67 -29.29
C GLN A 50 -6.00 -5.62 -28.40
N MET A 51 -5.93 -5.45 -27.08
CA MET A 51 -6.68 -6.25 -26.12
C MET A 51 -8.15 -5.85 -26.08
N ARG A 52 -9.01 -6.79 -25.70
CA ARG A 52 -10.42 -6.52 -25.43
C ARG A 52 -10.56 -5.78 -24.10
N GLU A 53 -11.67 -5.07 -23.94
CA GLU A 53 -11.99 -4.34 -22.71
C GLU A 53 -11.98 -5.25 -21.47
N THR A 54 -12.43 -6.51 -21.59
CA THR A 54 -12.40 -7.48 -20.49
C THR A 54 -10.98 -7.80 -20.04
N ASP A 55 -10.10 -8.09 -21.01
CA ASP A 55 -8.72 -8.51 -20.73
C ASP A 55 -7.88 -7.31 -20.23
N LEU A 56 -8.22 -6.10 -20.67
CA LEU A 56 -7.65 -4.86 -20.14
C LEU A 56 -7.98 -4.67 -18.66
N VAL A 57 -9.25 -4.83 -18.28
CA VAL A 57 -9.68 -4.66 -16.88
C VAL A 57 -9.13 -5.76 -15.99
N GLU A 58 -9.07 -6.99 -16.48
CA GLU A 58 -8.67 -8.15 -15.68
C GLU A 58 -7.14 -8.27 -15.52
N TRP A 59 -6.36 -7.93 -16.54
CA TRP A 59 -4.91 -8.20 -16.55
C TRP A 59 -4.05 -6.94 -16.67
N PHE A 60 -4.42 -6.00 -17.54
CA PHE A 60 -3.59 -4.83 -17.82
C PHE A 60 -3.67 -3.78 -16.71
N ILE A 61 -4.88 -3.47 -16.22
CA ILE A 61 -5.08 -2.48 -15.16
C ILE A 61 -4.40 -2.91 -13.84
N PRO A 62 -4.56 -4.16 -13.36
CA PRO A 62 -3.86 -4.61 -12.15
C PRO A 62 -2.35 -4.55 -12.28
N LEU A 63 -1.79 -4.99 -13.41
CA LEU A 63 -0.34 -4.96 -13.66
C LEU A 63 0.24 -3.53 -13.55
N VAL A 64 -0.40 -2.56 -14.21
CA VAL A 64 0.06 -1.16 -14.14
C VAL A 64 -0.10 -0.59 -12.73
N LYS A 65 -1.20 -0.94 -12.05
CA LYS A 65 -1.46 -0.52 -10.68
C LYS A 65 -0.38 -1.06 -9.74
N ASP A 66 -0.07 -2.35 -9.81
CA ASP A 66 0.90 -3.03 -8.95
C ASP A 66 2.31 -2.49 -9.19
N ALA A 67 2.73 -2.35 -10.45
CA ALA A 67 4.01 -1.74 -10.79
C ALA A 67 4.14 -0.28 -10.27
N THR A 68 3.04 0.49 -10.32
CA THR A 68 3.03 1.86 -9.77
C THR A 68 3.14 1.84 -8.25
N ILE A 69 2.44 0.92 -7.58
CA ILE A 69 2.49 0.76 -6.13
C ILE A 69 3.90 0.34 -5.69
N GLU A 70 4.53 -0.61 -6.36
CA GLU A 70 5.89 -1.07 -6.04
C GLU A 70 6.93 0.06 -6.11
N GLN A 71 6.76 1.02 -7.03
CA GLN A 71 7.66 2.16 -7.15
C GLN A 71 7.33 3.29 -6.17
N LEU A 72 6.04 3.55 -5.93
CA LEU A 72 5.59 4.66 -5.10
C LEU A 72 5.64 4.33 -3.60
N LEU A 73 5.38 3.07 -3.23
CA LEU A 73 5.32 2.63 -1.84
C LEU A 73 6.65 2.82 -1.10
N PRO A 74 7.84 2.49 -1.64
CA PRO A 74 9.11 2.76 -0.98
C PRO A 74 9.33 4.26 -0.71
N ILE A 75 8.91 5.13 -1.63
CA ILE A 75 8.99 6.58 -1.45
C ILE A 75 8.08 7.01 -0.30
N PHE A 76 6.85 6.49 -0.26
CA PHE A 76 5.90 6.77 0.80
C PHE A 76 6.41 6.30 2.18
N LEU A 77 6.97 5.09 2.25
CA LEU A 77 7.60 4.55 3.47
C LEU A 77 8.82 5.37 3.89
N SER A 78 9.62 5.87 2.94
CA SER A 78 10.73 6.77 3.23
C SER A 78 10.25 8.09 3.84
N LEU A 79 9.15 8.66 3.33
CA LEU A 79 8.57 9.90 3.87
C LEU A 79 7.92 9.70 5.24
N LEU A 80 7.38 8.51 5.50
CA LEU A 80 6.93 8.14 6.85
C LEU A 80 8.08 8.13 7.86
N LYS A 81 9.31 7.86 7.42
CA LYS A 81 10.51 7.85 8.27
C LYS A 81 11.35 9.13 8.15
N ASP A 82 10.77 10.21 7.62
CA ASP A 82 11.47 11.47 7.41
C ASP A 82 11.98 12.07 8.74
N GLU A 83 13.08 12.82 8.70
CA GLU A 83 13.65 13.46 9.90
C GLU A 83 12.68 14.50 10.50
N PHE A 84 11.91 15.18 9.65
CA PHE A 84 11.00 16.25 10.06
C PHE A 84 9.62 15.69 10.45
N PRO A 85 9.15 15.95 11.70
CA PRO A 85 7.88 15.42 12.18
C PRO A 85 6.66 15.95 11.39
N ASP A 86 6.75 17.16 10.83
CA ASP A 86 5.68 17.74 10.01
C ASP A 86 5.48 16.97 8.70
N VAL A 87 6.57 16.45 8.10
CA VAL A 87 6.48 15.59 6.92
C VAL A 87 5.77 14.30 7.30
N ARG A 88 6.20 13.62 8.37
CA ARG A 88 5.54 12.39 8.85
C ARG A 88 4.05 12.60 9.12
N LEU A 89 3.67 13.68 9.79
CA LEU A 89 2.27 14.03 10.07
C LEU A 89 1.45 14.26 8.80
N ASN A 90 2.02 14.95 7.81
CA ASN A 90 1.34 15.17 6.52
C ASN A 90 1.05 13.84 5.84
N ILE A 91 2.00 12.90 5.87
CA ILE A 91 1.82 11.58 5.27
C ILE A 91 0.78 10.75 6.03
N ILE A 92 0.82 10.74 7.37
CA ILE A 92 -0.18 10.05 8.21
C ILE A 92 -1.59 10.57 7.91
N SER A 93 -1.76 11.88 7.72
CA SER A 93 -3.07 12.47 7.40
C SER A 93 -3.65 12.02 6.04
N LYS A 94 -2.80 11.49 5.15
CA LYS A 94 -3.16 11.00 3.82
C LYS A 94 -3.11 9.48 3.70
N LEU A 95 -2.82 8.78 4.80
CA LEU A 95 -2.58 7.33 4.78
C LEU A 95 -3.83 6.52 4.43
N ASP A 96 -5.03 7.01 4.75
CA ASP A 96 -6.31 6.43 4.33
C ASP A 96 -6.43 6.28 2.80
N GLN A 97 -6.13 7.35 2.05
CA GLN A 97 -6.23 7.32 0.58
C GLN A 97 -5.26 6.30 -0.02
N VAL A 98 -4.08 6.19 0.56
CA VAL A 98 -3.04 5.25 0.11
C VAL A 98 -3.43 3.81 0.43
N ASN A 99 -4.02 3.58 1.60
CA ASN A 99 -4.53 2.28 2.01
C ASN A 99 -5.62 1.75 1.05
N GLN A 100 -6.55 2.60 0.61
CA GLN A 100 -7.58 2.24 -0.38
C GLN A 100 -7.00 1.76 -1.72
N VAL A 101 -5.81 2.25 -2.10
CA VAL A 101 -5.15 1.88 -3.35
C VAL A 101 -4.32 0.60 -3.18
N ILE A 102 -3.59 0.48 -2.07
CA ILE A 102 -2.66 -0.63 -1.79
C ILE A 102 -3.39 -1.96 -1.54
N GLY A 103 -4.52 -1.92 -0.85
CA GLY A 103 -5.22 -3.13 -0.42
C GLY A 103 -4.64 -3.75 0.86
N ILE A 104 -5.38 -4.71 1.42
CA ILE A 104 -5.15 -5.24 2.77
C ILE A 104 -3.85 -6.06 2.87
N ASP A 105 -3.53 -6.85 1.84
CA ASP A 105 -2.37 -7.74 1.83
C ASP A 105 -1.06 -6.98 2.00
N LEU A 106 -0.81 -6.02 1.12
CA LEU A 106 0.43 -5.25 1.11
C LEU A 106 0.47 -4.22 2.26
N LEU A 107 -0.69 -3.76 2.74
CA LEU A 107 -0.78 -2.98 3.98
C LEU A 107 -0.24 -3.76 5.17
N SER A 108 -0.68 -5.00 5.36
CA SER A 108 -0.30 -5.81 6.51
C SER A 108 1.20 -6.16 6.51
N GLN A 109 1.79 -6.28 5.32
CA GLN A 109 3.19 -6.65 5.12
C GLN A 109 4.14 -5.44 5.27
N SER A 110 3.77 -4.29 4.70
CA SER A 110 4.70 -3.16 4.54
C SER A 110 4.32 -1.94 5.39
N LEU A 111 3.04 -1.58 5.48
CA LEU A 111 2.60 -0.40 6.23
C LEU A 111 2.47 -0.67 7.72
N LEU A 112 1.96 -1.85 8.12
CA LEU A 112 1.76 -2.17 9.53
C LEU A 112 3.06 -2.06 10.36
N PRO A 113 4.22 -2.62 9.92
CA PRO A 113 5.48 -2.45 10.66
C PRO A 113 5.89 -0.98 10.80
N ALA A 114 5.71 -0.19 9.73
CA ALA A 114 6.03 1.24 9.75
C ALA A 114 5.11 2.02 10.71
N ILE A 115 3.84 1.65 10.80
CA ILE A 115 2.86 2.26 11.71
C ILE A 115 3.19 1.95 13.17
N VAL A 116 3.59 0.71 13.47
CA VAL A 116 4.04 0.32 14.81
C VAL A 116 5.30 1.11 15.21
N GLU A 117 6.25 1.28 14.30
CA GLU A 117 7.45 2.09 14.53
C GLU A 117 7.11 3.57 14.78
N LEU A 118 6.11 4.12 14.06
CA LEU A 118 5.64 5.49 14.25
C LEU A 118 4.87 5.71 15.55
N ALA A 119 4.27 4.65 16.10
CA ALA A 119 3.61 4.75 17.40
C ALA A 119 4.62 4.95 18.55
N GLU A 120 5.87 4.54 18.35
CA GLU A 120 6.99 4.78 19.27
C GLU A 120 7.82 6.03 18.92
N ASP A 121 7.33 6.86 17.98
CA ASP A 121 8.05 8.04 17.49
C ASP A 121 8.42 9.00 18.62
N ARG A 122 9.59 9.63 18.51
CA ARG A 122 10.09 10.63 19.50
C ARG A 122 9.12 11.81 19.65
N HIS A 123 8.44 12.19 18.56
CA HIS A 123 7.54 13.32 18.51
C HIS A 123 6.11 12.92 18.91
N TRP A 124 5.65 13.44 20.06
CA TRP A 124 4.36 13.07 20.64
C TRP A 124 3.15 13.28 19.72
N ARG A 125 3.17 14.28 18.82
CA ARG A 125 2.06 14.49 17.87
C ARG A 125 1.97 13.38 16.82
N VAL A 126 3.10 12.82 16.40
CA VAL A 126 3.14 11.71 15.43
C VAL A 126 2.49 10.49 16.07
N ARG A 127 2.87 10.18 17.31
CA ARG A 127 2.25 9.11 18.11
C ARG A 127 0.73 9.29 18.25
N LEU A 128 0.28 10.50 18.61
CA LEU A 128 -1.14 10.82 18.71
C LEU A 128 -1.88 10.57 17.39
N ALA A 129 -1.33 11.02 16.27
CA ALA A 129 -1.94 10.84 14.95
C ALA A 129 -2.08 9.35 14.57
N ILE A 130 -1.09 8.53 14.92
CA ILE A 130 -1.17 7.07 14.73
C ILE A 130 -2.25 6.47 15.62
N ILE A 131 -2.35 6.87 16.89
CA ILE A 131 -3.38 6.37 17.81
C ILE A 131 -4.80 6.66 17.28
N GLU A 132 -5.01 7.85 16.72
CA GLU A 132 -6.27 8.22 16.08
C GLU A 132 -6.55 7.45 14.77
N TYR A 133 -5.49 6.96 14.12
CA TYR A 133 -5.60 6.19 12.87
C TYR A 133 -5.89 4.69 13.10
N ILE A 134 -5.46 4.12 14.23
CA ILE A 134 -5.64 2.70 14.57
C ILE A 134 -7.08 2.20 14.44
N PRO A 135 -8.12 2.89 14.95
CA PRO A 135 -9.51 2.49 14.78
C PRO A 135 -9.90 2.18 13.33
N LEU A 136 -9.43 3.02 12.40
CA LEU A 136 -9.71 2.85 10.98
C LEU A 136 -9.03 1.60 10.43
N LEU A 137 -7.78 1.35 10.82
CA LEU A 137 -7.05 0.12 10.47
C LEU A 137 -7.74 -1.13 11.00
N ALA A 138 -8.21 -1.11 12.25
CA ALA A 138 -8.89 -2.23 12.87
C ALA A 138 -10.18 -2.59 12.10
N SER A 139 -10.92 -1.58 11.65
CA SER A 139 -12.10 -1.76 10.78
C SER A 139 -11.75 -2.42 9.44
N GLN A 140 -10.60 -2.09 8.86
CA GLN A 140 -10.20 -2.56 7.53
C GLN A 140 -9.52 -3.95 7.56
N LEU A 141 -8.72 -4.24 8.60
CA LEU A 141 -8.02 -5.52 8.76
C LEU A 141 -8.88 -6.59 9.44
N GLY A 142 -9.91 -6.18 10.17
CA GLY A 142 -10.75 -7.05 10.98
C GLY A 142 -10.25 -7.22 12.41
N VAL A 143 -11.20 -7.47 13.31
CA VAL A 143 -10.99 -7.47 14.77
C VAL A 143 -10.00 -8.55 15.21
N GLY A 144 -10.05 -9.75 14.61
CA GLY A 144 -9.14 -10.84 14.98
C GLY A 144 -7.66 -10.55 14.69
N PHE A 145 -7.37 -9.91 13.54
CA PHE A 145 -5.99 -9.52 13.21
C PHE A 145 -5.49 -8.38 14.11
N PHE A 146 -6.40 -7.47 14.48
CA PHE A 146 -6.10 -6.38 15.39
C PHE A 146 -5.73 -6.90 16.78
N ASP A 147 -6.53 -7.80 17.36
CA ASP A 147 -6.30 -8.33 18.70
C ASP A 147 -4.96 -9.07 18.81
N ASP A 148 -4.62 -9.88 17.79
CA ASP A 148 -3.40 -10.68 17.77
C ASP A 148 -2.11 -9.84 17.67
N LYS A 149 -2.11 -8.76 16.87
CA LYS A 149 -0.89 -7.98 16.58
C LYS A 149 -0.85 -6.61 17.24
N LEU A 150 -1.96 -5.89 17.26
CA LEU A 150 -2.04 -4.49 17.70
C LEU A 150 -2.62 -4.34 19.10
N GLY A 151 -3.37 -5.33 19.61
CA GLY A 151 -4.01 -5.27 20.92
C GLY A 151 -3.01 -5.10 22.07
N ALA A 152 -1.96 -5.91 22.11
CA ALA A 152 -0.90 -5.80 23.12
C ALA A 152 -0.14 -4.47 23.03
N LEU A 153 0.12 -3.99 21.81
CA LEU A 153 0.77 -2.70 21.58
C LEU A 153 -0.10 -1.53 22.01
N CYS A 154 -1.41 -1.58 21.76
CA CYS A 154 -2.34 -0.56 22.23
C CYS A 154 -2.38 -0.50 23.76
N MET A 155 -2.38 -1.66 24.42
CA MET A 155 -2.32 -1.72 25.88
C MET A 155 -0.98 -1.21 26.43
N GLN A 156 0.12 -1.46 25.72
CA GLN A 156 1.42 -0.89 26.04
C GLN A 156 1.44 0.63 25.82
N TRP A 157 0.89 1.16 24.72
CA TRP A 157 0.82 2.60 24.46
C TRP A 157 -0.04 3.35 25.47
N LEU A 158 -1.13 2.73 25.92
CA LEU A 158 -1.96 3.25 27.03
C LEU A 158 -1.18 3.35 28.34
N GLN A 159 -0.16 2.51 28.54
CA GLN A 159 0.73 2.53 29.70
C GLN A 159 1.91 3.49 29.52
N ASP A 160 2.53 3.53 28.33
CA ASP A 160 3.78 4.23 28.04
C ASP A 160 3.60 5.71 27.68
N MET A 161 2.46 6.11 27.11
CA MET A 161 2.30 7.46 26.55
C MET A 161 0.96 8.11 26.93
N VAL A 162 1.03 9.13 27.78
CA VAL A 162 0.03 10.21 27.93
C VAL A 162 -1.19 9.88 28.82
N CYS A 163 -0.94 9.72 30.13
CA CYS A 163 -1.91 10.11 31.17
C CYS A 163 -2.05 11.64 31.36
N SER A 164 -1.36 12.46 30.56
CA SER A 164 -1.31 13.94 30.75
C SER A 164 -2.15 14.76 29.78
N ASN A 165 -2.77 14.19 28.74
CA ASN A 165 -3.74 14.90 27.90
C ASN A 165 -5.08 14.16 27.92
N TYR A 166 -6.06 14.74 28.62
CA TYR A 166 -7.45 14.27 28.78
C TYR A 166 -8.19 13.92 27.46
N ARG A 167 -7.66 14.28 26.27
CA ARG A 167 -8.24 14.01 24.94
C ARG A 167 -8.07 12.56 24.44
N LEU A 168 -6.96 11.90 24.77
CA LEU A 168 -6.71 10.52 24.34
C LEU A 168 -7.63 9.53 25.07
N ARG A 169 -7.89 9.79 26.35
CA ARG A 169 -8.80 9.00 27.17
C ARG A 169 -10.23 9.06 26.62
N SER A 170 -10.71 10.24 26.21
CA SER A 170 -12.03 10.37 25.56
C SER A 170 -12.10 9.72 24.18
N SER A 171 -11.06 9.78 23.34
CA SER A 171 -11.10 9.13 22.01
C SER A 171 -11.02 7.60 22.07
N CYS A 172 -10.20 7.05 22.98
CA CYS A 172 -10.15 5.59 23.20
C CYS A 172 -11.38 5.06 23.93
N GLU A 173 -11.93 5.80 24.91
CA GLU A 173 -13.16 5.42 25.62
C GLU A 173 -14.43 5.61 24.77
N SER A 174 -14.46 6.57 23.84
CA SER A 174 -15.69 6.93 23.11
C SER A 174 -15.88 6.21 21.76
N GLY A 175 -14.93 5.39 21.30
CA GLY A 175 -14.96 4.84 19.94
C GLY A 175 -14.88 3.31 19.80
N TYR A 176 -13.97 2.64 20.54
CA TYR A 176 -13.63 1.25 20.21
C TYR A 176 -13.54 0.28 21.40
N LEU A 177 -13.20 0.71 22.62
CA LEU A 177 -13.11 -0.23 23.75
C LEU A 177 -14.47 -0.71 24.26
N LEU A 178 -15.56 0.05 24.05
CA LEU A 178 -16.90 -0.37 24.45
C LEU A 178 -17.60 -1.27 23.41
N SER A 179 -17.19 -1.23 22.14
CA SER A 179 -17.76 -2.08 21.09
C SER A 179 -16.98 -3.38 20.87
N ALA A 180 -15.70 -3.43 21.27
CA ALA A 180 -14.89 -4.66 21.22
C ALA A 180 -15.02 -5.55 22.49
N LEU A 181 -15.54 -5.00 23.60
CA LEU A 181 -15.80 -5.73 24.85
C LEU A 181 -17.30 -6.05 25.06
N GLY A 182 -18.14 -5.86 24.04
CA GLY A 182 -19.57 -6.16 24.05
C GLY A 182 -19.96 -7.18 23.00
#